data_AF-A0A0G2DZ19-F1
#
_entry.id   AF-A0A0G2DZ19-F1
#
_cell.length_a   1.000
_cell.length_b   1.000
_cell.length_c   1.000
_cell.angle_alpha   90.00
_cell.angle_beta   90.00
_cell.angle_gamma   90.00
#
_symmetry.space_group_name_H-M   'P 1'
#
loop_
_entity.id
_entity.type
_entity.pdbx_description
1 polymer ?
#
loop_
_entity_poly.entity_id
_entity_poly.type
_entity_poly.pdbx_seq_one_letter_code
_entity_poly.pdbx_strand_id
1 'polypeptide(L)'
;MAKKPLSWDDWLAFVAAVNTVGVFIGTMLWLRFGLGRHSAAVMQDDPKDVSRFFQTILANEIMYTTALACARLSLVAFFYRIFGVSSMRFFLHGFVFVIIAWAIATYVPSIRTCWPIASFWDGTNQNCIDIFKFYVGVAIGGIVTDFGLMVLPIPYIWRLNVPRYQKVLVVCTLVFGGFACFVTIIRLVKITQLDLSDPTWGTVDLMIWTGLEVYCHSNGLWTGSRGPAIQLNTPASHSAEEILGVRDLELAKYDNADSIRS
;
A
#
# COMPACT_ATOMS: atom_id res chain seq x y z
N MET A 1 22.12 -12.02 -20.54
CA MET A 1 21.20 -11.43 -19.55
C MET A 1 21.82 -10.16 -18.97
N ALA A 2 21.41 -8.97 -19.41
CA ALA A 2 21.82 -7.74 -18.74
C ALA A 2 21.02 -7.60 -17.44
N LYS A 3 21.68 -7.67 -16.28
CA LYS A 3 21.05 -7.37 -14.99
C LYS A 3 20.59 -5.91 -15.03
N LYS A 4 19.27 -5.67 -15.01
CA LYS A 4 18.74 -4.32 -14.81
C LYS A 4 19.21 -3.88 -13.40
N PRO A 5 19.97 -2.78 -13.26
CA PRO A 5 20.40 -2.34 -11.94
C PRO A 5 19.17 -2.05 -11.08
N LEU A 6 19.22 -2.46 -9.81
CA LEU A 6 18.16 -2.20 -8.85
C LEU A 6 17.98 -0.68 -8.74
N SER A 7 16.77 -0.21 -9.00
CA SER A 7 16.46 1.21 -8.99
C SER A 7 16.01 1.64 -7.58
N TRP A 8 16.06 2.94 -7.29
CA TRP A 8 15.63 3.47 -5.98
C TRP A 8 14.15 3.16 -5.67
N ASP A 9 13.31 3.04 -6.70
CA ASP A 9 11.90 2.62 -6.54
C ASP A 9 11.77 1.18 -6.01
N ASP A 10 12.66 0.27 -6.42
CA ASP A 10 12.67 -1.13 -5.99
C ASP A 10 13.04 -1.25 -4.49
N TRP A 11 14.01 -0.46 -4.03
CA TRP A 11 14.41 -0.42 -2.62
C TRP A 11 13.29 0.14 -1.74
N LEU A 12 12.64 1.23 -2.16
CA LEU A 12 11.51 1.81 -1.42
C LEU A 12 10.31 0.86 -1.36
N ALA A 13 10.02 0.15 -2.46
CA ALA A 13 8.98 -0.87 -2.49
C ALA A 13 9.31 -2.06 -1.58
N PHE A 14 10.58 -2.47 -1.52
CA PHE A 14 11.02 -3.54 -0.61
C PHE A 14 10.85 -3.13 0.86
N VAL A 15 11.29 -1.91 1.23
CA VAL A 15 11.10 -1.38 2.58
C VAL A 15 9.63 -1.28 2.93
N ALA A 16 8.77 -0.83 2.01
CA ALA A 16 7.33 -0.82 2.21
C ALA A 16 6.79 -2.23 2.50
N ALA A 17 7.16 -3.23 1.70
CA ALA A 17 6.73 -4.61 1.88
C ALA A 17 7.18 -5.22 3.22
N VAL A 18 8.42 -4.94 3.66
CA VAL A 18 8.91 -5.39 4.97
C VAL A 18 8.10 -4.78 6.11
N ASN A 19 7.81 -3.48 6.04
CA ASN A 19 6.98 -2.81 7.05
C ASN A 19 5.54 -3.32 7.04
N THR A 20 4.99 -3.65 5.87
CA THR A 20 3.68 -4.28 5.72
C THR A 20 3.60 -5.62 6.44
N VAL A 21 4.61 -6.48 6.27
CA VAL A 21 4.71 -7.74 7.03
C VAL A 21 4.80 -7.46 8.53
N GLY A 22 5.55 -6.43 8.92
CA GLY A 22 5.62 -5.96 10.31
C GLY A 22 4.27 -5.57 10.88
N VAL A 23 3.45 -4.83 10.12
CA VAL A 23 2.08 -4.47 10.50
C VAL A 23 1.22 -5.73 10.70
N PHE A 24 1.30 -6.70 9.79
CA PHE A 24 0.57 -7.97 9.96
C PHE A 24 1.02 -8.77 11.18
N ILE A 25 2.31 -8.76 11.52
CA ILE A 25 2.80 -9.41 12.75
C ILE A 25 2.27 -8.64 13.98
N GLY A 26 2.28 -7.32 13.95
CA GLY A 26 1.74 -6.45 14.99
C GLY A 26 0.25 -6.72 15.24
N THR A 27 -0.55 -6.87 14.18
CA THR A 27 -1.97 -7.19 14.30
C THR A 27 -2.22 -8.58 14.89
N MET A 28 -1.40 -9.58 14.57
CA MET A 28 -1.47 -10.90 15.20
C MET A 28 -1.11 -10.86 16.69
N LEU A 29 -0.18 -10.00 17.09
CA LEU A 29 0.13 -9.77 18.51
C LEU A 29 -1.03 -9.08 19.24
N TRP A 30 -1.71 -8.11 18.62
CA TRP A 30 -2.89 -7.50 19.22
C TRP A 30 -4.01 -8.50 19.46
N LEU A 31 -4.25 -9.44 18.52
CA LEU A 31 -5.19 -10.55 18.73
C LEU A 31 -4.84 -11.37 19.96
N ARG A 32 -3.55 -11.62 20.19
CA ARG A 32 -3.08 -12.34 21.38
C ARG A 32 -3.28 -11.55 22.68
N PHE A 33 -3.13 -10.23 22.63
CA PHE A 33 -3.28 -9.35 23.80
C PHE A 33 -4.73 -8.89 24.04
N GLY A 34 -5.70 -9.47 23.33
CA GLY A 34 -7.13 -9.31 23.65
C GLY A 34 -7.92 -8.42 22.70
N LEU A 35 -7.41 -8.09 21.50
CA LEU A 35 -8.19 -7.44 20.45
C LEU A 35 -9.52 -8.20 20.21
N GLY A 36 -10.64 -7.48 20.24
CA GLY A 36 -11.97 -8.09 20.15
C GLY A 36 -12.48 -8.68 21.47
N ARG A 37 -11.89 -8.34 22.61
CA ARG A 37 -12.45 -8.54 23.95
C ARG A 37 -12.66 -7.17 24.60
N HIS A 38 -13.69 -7.03 25.44
CA HIS A 38 -13.89 -5.79 26.19
C HIS A 38 -12.69 -5.53 27.11
N SER A 39 -12.30 -4.25 27.24
CA SER A 39 -11.14 -3.83 28.02
C SER A 39 -11.19 -4.36 29.46
N ALA A 40 -12.38 -4.35 30.07
CA ALA A 40 -12.64 -4.88 31.40
C ALA A 40 -12.35 -6.38 31.54
N ALA A 41 -12.57 -7.19 30.50
CA ALA A 41 -12.30 -8.63 30.52
C ALA A 41 -10.80 -8.93 30.37
N VAL A 42 -10.05 -8.10 29.63
CA VAL A 42 -8.60 -8.25 29.47
C VAL A 42 -7.87 -7.87 30.77
N MET A 43 -8.33 -6.81 31.45
CA MET A 43 -7.76 -6.40 32.74
C MET A 43 -7.94 -7.45 33.85
N GLN A 44 -8.97 -8.29 33.77
CA GLN A 44 -9.21 -9.36 34.74
C GLN A 44 -8.28 -10.56 34.55
N ASP A 45 -7.83 -10.83 33.32
CA ASP A 45 -6.94 -11.97 33.03
C ASP A 45 -5.47 -11.63 33.36
N ASP A 46 -4.91 -10.58 32.76
CA ASP A 46 -3.57 -10.08 33.10
C ASP A 46 -3.48 -8.56 32.83
N PRO A 47 -3.30 -7.71 33.85
CA PRO A 47 -3.18 -6.27 33.65
C PRO A 47 -1.96 -5.86 32.81
N LYS A 48 -0.93 -6.72 32.69
CA LYS A 48 0.24 -6.44 31.83
C LYS A 48 -0.08 -6.54 30.34
N ASP A 49 -1.11 -7.28 29.96
CA ASP A 49 -1.47 -7.44 28.55
C ASP A 49 -2.12 -6.17 27.98
N VAL A 50 -2.78 -5.37 28.82
CA VAL A 50 -3.28 -4.04 28.43
C VAL A 50 -2.13 -3.07 28.11
N SER A 51 -1.08 -3.03 28.94
CA SER A 51 0.08 -2.17 28.65
C SER A 51 0.83 -2.63 27.40
N ARG A 52 0.97 -3.95 27.19
CA ARG A 52 1.55 -4.52 25.97
C ARG A 52 0.71 -4.19 24.74
N PHE A 53 -0.61 -4.25 24.84
CA PHE A 53 -1.54 -3.87 23.78
C PHE A 53 -1.23 -2.44 23.31
N PHE A 54 -1.24 -1.45 24.22
CA PHE A 54 -0.93 -0.05 23.88
C PHE A 54 0.48 0.15 23.30
N GLN A 55 1.49 -0.54 23.81
CA GLN A 55 2.84 -0.50 23.25
C GLN A 55 2.88 -1.03 21.81
N THR A 56 2.18 -2.15 21.56
CA THR A 56 2.05 -2.69 20.21
C THR A 56 1.23 -1.79 19.29
N ILE A 57 0.32 -0.95 19.82
CA ILE A 57 -0.38 0.06 19.02
C ILE A 57 0.61 1.05 18.43
N LEU A 58 1.45 1.63 19.29
CA LEU A 58 2.43 2.64 18.88
C LEU A 58 3.43 2.06 17.87
N ALA A 59 3.91 0.84 18.09
CA ALA A 59 4.81 0.17 17.15
C ALA A 59 4.14 -0.04 15.78
N ASN A 60 2.88 -0.50 15.77
CA ASN A 60 2.14 -0.74 14.54
C ASN A 60 1.87 0.56 13.77
N GLU A 61 1.58 1.66 14.46
CA GLU A 61 1.35 2.98 13.85
C GLU A 61 2.60 3.51 13.13
N ILE A 62 3.78 3.32 13.71
CA ILE A 62 5.06 3.71 13.11
C ILE A 62 5.33 2.87 11.85
N MET A 63 5.16 1.54 11.94
CA MET A 63 5.36 0.64 10.79
C MET A 63 4.37 0.93 9.67
N TYR A 64 3.10 1.17 10.02
CA TYR A 64 2.04 1.57 9.11
C TYR A 64 2.40 2.85 8.34
N THR A 65 2.78 3.90 9.07
CA THR A 65 3.17 5.20 8.48
C THR A 65 4.37 5.04 7.56
N THR A 66 5.35 4.23 7.97
CA THR A 66 6.55 3.93 7.16
C THR A 66 6.17 3.22 5.87
N ALA A 67 5.32 2.19 5.96
CA ALA A 67 4.88 1.40 4.81
C ALA A 67 4.19 2.28 3.76
N LEU A 68 3.25 3.13 4.19
CA LEU A 68 2.53 4.02 3.29
C LEU A 68 3.43 5.08 2.67
N ALA A 69 4.29 5.72 3.46
CA ALA A 69 5.21 6.74 2.96
C ALA A 69 6.17 6.15 1.92
N CYS A 70 6.77 4.98 2.20
CA CYS A 70 7.66 4.29 1.26
C CYS A 70 6.93 3.84 0.00
N ALA A 71 5.70 3.34 0.10
CA ALA A 71 4.89 2.97 -1.06
C ALA A 71 4.58 4.18 -1.95
N ARG A 72 4.13 5.30 -1.37
CA ARG A 72 3.86 6.55 -2.09
C ARG A 72 5.13 7.12 -2.75
N LEU A 73 6.26 7.10 -2.06
CA LEU A 73 7.55 7.54 -2.62
C LEU A 73 8.03 6.65 -3.76
N SER A 74 7.85 5.32 -3.65
CA SER A 74 8.15 4.39 -4.75
C SER A 74 7.28 4.67 -5.99
N LEU A 75 6.00 4.99 -5.80
CA LEU A 75 5.10 5.39 -6.89
C LEU A 75 5.54 6.70 -7.57
N VAL A 76 5.94 7.70 -6.79
CA VAL A 76 6.47 8.96 -7.32
C VAL A 76 7.76 8.73 -8.11
N ALA A 77 8.66 7.87 -7.63
CA ALA A 77 9.89 7.51 -8.33
C ALA A 77 9.60 6.76 -9.65
N PHE A 78 8.58 5.89 -9.65
CA PHE A 78 8.09 5.23 -10.86
C PHE A 78 7.54 6.22 -11.89
N PHE A 79 6.73 7.19 -11.45
CA PHE A 79 6.25 8.27 -12.32
C PHE A 79 7.37 9.15 -12.87
N TYR A 80 8.41 9.42 -12.07
CA TYR A 80 9.59 10.15 -12.52
C TYR A 80 10.28 9.44 -13.70
N ARG A 81 10.35 8.11 -13.65
CA ARG A 81 10.98 7.28 -14.69
C ARG A 81 10.15 7.19 -15.97
N ILE A 82 8.82 7.09 -15.86
CA ILE A 82 7.94 6.93 -17.03
C ILE A 82 7.80 8.22 -17.80
N PHE A 83 7.44 9.30 -17.10
CA PHE A 83 6.97 10.49 -17.80
C PHE A 83 8.12 11.38 -18.25
N GLY A 84 9.24 11.46 -17.52
CA GLY A 84 10.47 12.14 -17.96
C GLY A 84 10.37 13.63 -18.29
N VAL A 85 9.16 14.22 -18.40
CA VAL A 85 8.86 15.58 -18.84
C VAL A 85 9.23 16.60 -17.76
N SER A 86 9.94 17.66 -18.14
CA SER A 86 10.42 18.72 -17.23
C SER A 86 9.31 19.34 -16.36
N SER A 87 8.13 19.61 -16.94
CA SER A 87 6.99 20.20 -16.20
C SER A 87 6.45 19.26 -15.11
N MET A 88 6.42 17.95 -15.35
CA MET A 88 5.93 16.97 -14.38
C MET A 88 6.90 16.78 -13.21
N ARG A 89 8.20 16.99 -13.42
CA ARG A 89 9.22 16.87 -12.36
C ARG A 89 8.98 17.85 -11.21
N PHE A 90 8.52 19.07 -11.50
CA PHE A 90 8.19 20.05 -10.47
C PHE A 90 7.09 19.54 -9.54
N PHE A 91 6.00 19.02 -10.11
CA PHE A 91 4.91 18.44 -9.32
C PHE A 91 5.35 17.20 -8.54
N LEU A 92 6.14 16.32 -9.14
CA LEU A 92 6.66 15.13 -8.46
C LEU A 92 7.54 15.48 -7.25
N HIS A 93 8.41 16.49 -7.35
CA HIS A 93 9.18 16.98 -6.21
C HIS A 93 8.27 17.57 -5.11
N GLY A 94 7.21 18.28 -5.50
CA GLY A 94 6.18 18.73 -4.57
C GLY A 94 5.52 17.57 -3.82
N PHE A 95 5.15 16.50 -4.51
CA PHE A 95 4.59 15.29 -3.88
C PHE A 95 5.57 14.62 -2.92
N VAL A 96 6.86 14.51 -3.27
CA VAL A 96 7.87 13.99 -2.33
C VAL A 96 7.87 14.80 -1.03
N PHE A 97 7.87 16.13 -1.13
CA PHE A 97 7.84 17.01 0.04
C PHE A 97 6.55 16.79 0.86
N VAL A 98 5.38 16.74 0.22
CA VAL A 98 4.11 16.53 0.91
C VAL A 98 4.06 15.17 1.60
N ILE A 99 4.55 14.10 0.97
CA ILE A 99 4.58 12.75 1.55
C ILE A 99 5.49 12.71 2.79
N ILE A 100 6.67 13.33 2.71
CA ILE A 100 7.61 13.40 3.84
C ILE A 100 7.01 14.25 4.97
N ALA A 101 6.42 15.40 4.64
CA ALA A 101 5.75 16.26 5.62
C ALA A 101 4.60 15.54 6.33
N TRP A 102 3.78 14.79 5.58
CA TRP A 102 2.71 13.95 6.14
C TRP A 102 3.27 12.86 7.07
N ALA A 103 4.35 12.18 6.67
CA ALA A 103 4.99 11.16 7.50
C ALA A 103 5.52 11.76 8.81
N ILE A 104 6.21 12.90 8.75
CA ILE A 104 6.70 13.61 9.95
C ILE A 104 5.54 14.08 10.83
N ALA A 105 4.49 14.64 10.23
CA ALA A 105 3.29 15.09 10.94
C ALA A 105 2.51 13.93 11.60
N THR A 106 2.73 12.69 11.16
CA THR A 106 2.20 11.49 11.79
C THR A 106 3.14 10.96 12.87
N TYR A 107 4.45 10.89 12.62
CA TYR A 107 5.41 10.37 13.61
C TYR A 107 5.53 11.21 14.88
N VAL A 108 5.60 12.53 14.74
CA VAL A 108 5.87 13.42 15.89
C VAL A 108 4.75 13.30 16.92
N PRO A 109 3.45 13.37 16.56
CA PRO A 109 2.38 13.16 17.53
C PRO A 109 2.28 11.71 17.98
N SER A 110 2.55 10.69 17.15
CA SER A 110 2.52 9.29 17.60
C SER A 110 3.53 9.03 18.73
N ILE A 111 4.75 9.56 18.61
CA ILE A 111 5.78 9.46 19.67
C ILE A 111 5.43 10.34 20.88
N ARG A 112 4.66 11.41 20.66
CA ARG A 112 4.24 12.36 21.71
C ARG A 112 2.74 12.23 22.01
N THR A 113 2.20 11.02 21.94
CA THR A 113 0.76 10.80 22.16
C THR A 113 0.36 11.25 23.57
N CYS A 114 1.20 10.99 24.57
CA CYS A 114 1.08 11.53 25.93
C CYS A 114 2.45 12.00 26.45
N TRP A 115 2.45 12.94 27.40
CA TRP A 115 3.66 13.37 28.10
C TRP A 115 3.54 13.14 29.61
N PRO A 116 4.26 12.17 30.20
CA PRO A 116 5.19 11.21 29.59
C PRO A 116 4.46 10.11 28.78
N ILE A 117 5.14 9.49 27.80
CA ILE A 117 4.58 8.40 26.99
C ILE A 117 4.10 7.22 27.86
N ALA A 118 4.70 7.03 29.04
CA ALA A 118 4.27 6.02 29.98
C ALA A 118 2.83 6.18 30.47
N SER A 119 2.36 7.43 30.53
CA SER A 119 0.98 7.72 30.89
C SER A 119 -0.04 7.18 29.89
N PHE A 120 0.37 6.83 28.66
CA PHE A 120 -0.50 6.25 27.65
C PHE A 120 -0.87 4.80 27.98
N TRP A 121 0.10 3.99 28.45
CA TRP A 121 -0.14 2.58 28.77
C TRP A 121 -0.48 2.31 30.24
N ASP A 122 -0.16 3.26 31.14
CA ASP A 122 -0.53 3.20 32.56
C ASP A 122 -1.96 3.73 32.84
N GLY A 123 -2.63 4.31 31.83
CA GLY A 123 -4.02 4.77 31.92
C GLY A 123 -4.21 6.09 32.69
N THR A 124 -3.14 6.73 33.16
CA THR A 124 -3.17 8.01 33.90
C THR A 124 -3.60 9.19 33.00
N ASN A 125 -3.51 9.04 31.67
CA ASN A 125 -3.95 10.01 30.66
C ASN A 125 -3.50 11.48 30.90
N GLN A 126 -2.29 11.69 31.41
CA GLN A 126 -1.74 13.02 31.63
C GLN A 126 -1.24 13.65 30.32
N ASN A 127 -1.74 14.86 30.02
CA ASN A 127 -1.31 15.67 28.88
C ASN A 127 -1.26 14.91 27.54
N CYS A 128 -2.32 14.15 27.25
CA CYS A 128 -2.44 13.42 25.99
C CYS A 128 -3.05 14.27 24.88
N ILE A 129 -2.65 13.99 23.65
CA ILE A 129 -3.26 14.59 22.45
C ILE A 129 -4.67 14.02 22.24
N ASP A 130 -5.51 14.78 21.55
CA ASP A 130 -6.82 14.30 21.11
C ASP A 130 -6.62 13.27 19.98
N ILE A 131 -6.68 12.00 20.36
CA ILE A 131 -6.44 10.83 19.49
C ILE A 131 -7.40 10.85 18.30
N PHE A 132 -8.65 11.25 18.51
CA PHE A 132 -9.65 11.32 17.45
C PHE A 132 -9.27 12.36 16.40
N LYS A 133 -8.96 13.59 16.82
CA LYS A 133 -8.55 14.66 15.90
C LYS A 133 -7.25 14.31 15.17
N PHE A 134 -6.33 13.65 15.85
CA PHE A 134 -5.09 13.17 15.25
C PHE A 134 -5.35 12.19 14.11
N TYR A 135 -6.10 11.10 14.34
CA TYR A 135 -6.38 10.11 13.30
C TYR A 135 -7.21 10.66 12.14
N VAL A 136 -8.17 11.56 12.42
CA VAL A 136 -8.91 12.27 11.37
C VAL A 136 -7.96 13.10 10.49
N GLY A 137 -7.02 13.84 11.09
CA GLY A 137 -6.01 14.60 10.36
C GLY A 137 -5.10 13.72 9.49
N VAL A 138 -4.63 12.60 10.03
CA VAL A 138 -3.80 11.62 9.30
C VAL A 138 -4.55 11.05 8.10
N ALA A 139 -5.82 10.67 8.29
CA ALA A 139 -6.67 10.13 7.25
C ALA A 139 -6.97 11.17 6.15
N ILE A 140 -7.31 12.42 6.51
CA ILE A 140 -7.51 13.51 5.52
C ILE A 140 -6.23 13.74 4.73
N GLY A 141 -5.07 13.82 5.39
CA GLY A 141 -3.78 13.98 4.73
C GLY A 141 -3.49 12.84 3.75
N GLY A 142 -3.80 11.60 4.15
CA GLY A 142 -3.69 10.42 3.30
C GLY A 142 -4.55 10.54 2.04
N ILE A 143 -5.84 10.83 2.20
CA ILE A 143 -6.80 11.00 1.10
C ILE A 143 -6.31 12.06 0.11
N VAL A 144 -5.86 13.22 0.59
CA VAL A 144 -5.36 14.31 -0.27
C VAL A 144 -4.14 13.85 -1.07
N THR A 145 -3.18 13.15 -0.43
CA THR A 145 -2.01 12.64 -1.14
C THR A 145 -2.38 11.58 -2.19
N ASP A 146 -3.33 10.70 -1.90
CA ASP A 146 -3.69 9.61 -2.79
C ASP A 146 -4.50 10.11 -4.00
N PHE A 147 -5.45 11.04 -3.79
CA PHE A 147 -6.13 11.74 -4.88
C PHE A 147 -5.15 12.52 -5.76
N GLY A 148 -4.19 13.21 -5.15
CA GLY A 148 -3.18 13.95 -5.88
C GLY A 148 -2.34 13.04 -6.79
N LEU A 149 -1.88 11.90 -6.26
CA LEU A 149 -1.11 10.90 -7.02
C LEU A 149 -1.94 10.24 -8.12
N MET A 150 -3.25 10.07 -7.91
CA MET A 150 -4.18 9.54 -8.91
C MET A 150 -4.44 10.53 -10.06
N VAL A 151 -4.65 11.81 -9.75
CA VAL A 151 -4.96 12.83 -10.77
C VAL A 151 -3.71 13.19 -11.58
N LEU A 152 -2.53 13.16 -10.97
CA LEU A 152 -1.27 13.59 -11.58
C LEU A 152 -0.99 12.96 -12.96
N PRO A 153 -1.06 11.63 -13.18
CA PRO A 153 -0.71 11.02 -14.47
C PRO A 153 -1.80 11.17 -15.55
N ILE A 154 -3.06 11.44 -15.19
CA ILE A 154 -4.20 11.42 -16.15
C ILE A 154 -3.99 12.39 -17.32
N PRO A 155 -3.66 13.69 -17.11
CA PRO A 155 -3.48 14.63 -18.21
C PRO A 155 -2.28 14.30 -19.09
N TYR A 156 -1.23 13.71 -18.52
CA TYR A 156 0.00 13.38 -19.25
C TYR A 156 -0.17 12.12 -20.10
N ILE A 157 -0.93 11.12 -19.64
CA ILE A 157 -1.26 9.92 -20.42
C ILE A 157 -2.01 10.28 -21.70
N TRP A 158 -2.87 11.29 -21.66
CA TRP A 158 -3.68 11.71 -22.81
C TRP A 158 -2.85 12.43 -23.88
N ARG A 159 -1.72 13.03 -23.50
CA ARG A 159 -0.85 13.80 -24.41
C ARG A 159 0.38 13.02 -24.89
N LEU A 160 0.75 11.92 -24.24
CA LEU A 160 1.97 11.19 -24.52
C LEU A 160 1.69 9.89 -25.29
N ASN A 161 2.25 9.77 -26.50
CA ASN A 161 2.23 8.54 -27.31
C ASN A 161 3.15 7.46 -26.70
N VAL A 162 2.75 6.92 -25.56
CA VAL A 162 3.44 5.79 -24.92
C VAL A 162 3.05 4.46 -25.57
N PRO A 163 3.96 3.47 -25.67
CA PRO A 163 3.64 2.14 -26.13
C PRO A 163 2.53 1.50 -25.28
N ARG A 164 1.64 0.72 -25.92
CA ARG A 164 0.43 0.14 -25.29
C ARG A 164 0.72 -0.58 -23.97
N TYR A 165 1.86 -1.28 -23.89
CA TYR A 165 2.33 -1.95 -22.67
C TYR A 165 2.51 -1.00 -21.47
N GLN A 166 3.18 0.14 -21.65
CA GLN A 166 3.36 1.13 -20.57
C GLN A 166 2.04 1.77 -20.19
N LYS A 167 1.14 1.96 -21.18
CA LYS A 167 -0.21 2.48 -20.94
C LYS A 167 -1.02 1.55 -20.03
N VAL A 168 -0.95 0.23 -20.24
CA VAL A 168 -1.62 -0.76 -19.39
C VAL A 168 -1.09 -0.71 -17.95
N LEU A 169 0.23 -0.68 -17.76
CA LEU A 169 0.81 -0.60 -16.41
C LEU A 169 0.32 0.63 -15.64
N VAL A 170 0.29 1.79 -16.30
CA VAL A 170 -0.16 3.04 -15.67
C VAL A 170 -1.66 2.99 -15.34
N VAL A 171 -2.49 2.41 -16.22
CA VAL A 171 -3.93 2.21 -15.94
C VAL A 171 -4.12 1.26 -14.76
N CYS A 172 -3.37 0.16 -14.67
CA CYS A 172 -3.42 -0.74 -13.52
C CYS A 172 -3.06 -0.01 -12.23
N THR A 173 -1.95 0.74 -12.19
CA THR A 173 -1.57 1.48 -10.97
C THR A 173 -2.59 2.56 -10.59
N LEU A 174 -3.25 3.17 -11.58
CA LEU A 174 -4.33 4.14 -11.35
C LEU A 174 -5.57 3.48 -10.71
N VAL A 175 -5.98 2.31 -11.21
CA VAL A 175 -7.13 1.56 -10.67
C VAL A 175 -6.85 1.10 -9.24
N PHE A 176 -5.66 0.56 -8.97
CA PHE A 176 -5.26 0.17 -7.62
C PHE A 176 -5.15 1.39 -6.68
N GLY A 177 -4.65 2.53 -7.16
CA GLY A 177 -4.65 3.78 -6.41
C GLY A 177 -6.05 4.29 -6.07
N GLY A 178 -7.00 4.20 -7.02
CA GLY A 178 -8.40 4.54 -6.79
C GLY A 178 -9.08 3.62 -5.77
N PHE A 179 -8.82 2.31 -5.83
CA PHE A 179 -9.31 1.36 -4.84
C PHE A 179 -8.72 1.65 -3.45
N ALA A 180 -7.43 1.97 -3.37
CA ALA A 180 -6.80 2.38 -2.11
C ALA A 180 -7.46 3.64 -1.50
N CYS A 181 -7.73 4.66 -2.31
CA CYS A 181 -8.45 5.86 -1.86
C CYS A 181 -9.81 5.52 -1.23
N PHE A 182 -10.56 4.61 -1.86
CA PHE A 182 -11.86 4.18 -1.35
C PHE A 182 -11.75 3.48 0.01
N VAL A 183 -10.74 2.61 0.16
CA VAL A 183 -10.41 1.96 1.44
C VAL A 183 -10.08 2.99 2.53
N THR A 184 -9.29 4.02 2.21
CA THR A 184 -8.95 5.09 3.16
C THR A 184 -10.18 5.90 3.58
N ILE A 185 -11.13 6.17 2.67
CA ILE A 185 -12.38 6.86 3.00
C ILE A 185 -13.23 6.04 3.97
N ILE A 186 -13.38 4.73 3.75
CA ILE A 186 -14.11 3.87 4.67
C ILE A 186 -13.44 3.86 6.04
N ARG A 187 -12.10 3.79 6.08
CA ARG A 187 -11.34 3.87 7.32
C ARG A 187 -11.60 5.18 8.06
N LEU A 188 -11.65 6.32 7.36
CA LEU A 188 -12.01 7.61 7.96
C LEU A 188 -13.41 7.56 8.61
N VAL A 189 -14.40 6.98 7.93
CA VAL A 189 -15.75 6.81 8.50
C VAL A 189 -15.70 5.94 9.76
N LYS A 190 -14.92 4.86 9.75
CA LYS A 190 -14.75 4.00 10.93
C LYS A 190 -14.05 4.71 12.09
N ILE A 191 -13.09 5.59 11.82
CA ILE A 191 -12.49 6.46 12.85
C ILE A 191 -13.55 7.39 13.46
N THR A 192 -14.45 7.95 12.64
CA THR A 192 -15.53 8.83 13.16
C THR A 192 -16.55 8.11 14.03
N GLN A 193 -16.64 6.80 13.91
CA GLN A 193 -17.57 5.93 14.67
C GLN A 193 -16.85 5.18 15.81
N LEU A 194 -15.57 5.46 16.04
CA LEU A 194 -14.77 4.77 17.03
C LEU A 194 -15.24 5.16 18.44
N ASP A 195 -15.69 4.17 19.21
CA ASP A 195 -15.97 4.35 20.63
C ASP A 195 -14.66 4.27 21.43
N LEU A 196 -14.23 5.41 21.97
CA LEU A 196 -13.02 5.50 22.80
C LEU A 196 -13.22 4.93 24.21
N SER A 197 -14.46 4.59 24.59
CA SER A 197 -14.78 3.99 25.90
C SER A 197 -14.30 2.53 26.00
N ASP A 198 -14.30 1.81 24.87
CA ASP A 198 -13.82 0.43 24.76
C ASP A 198 -12.93 0.26 23.52
N PRO A 199 -11.69 0.79 23.56
CA PRO A 199 -10.81 0.79 22.40
C PRO A 199 -10.47 -0.62 21.92
N THR A 200 -10.41 -1.61 22.82
CA THR A 200 -10.06 -3.00 22.50
C THR A 200 -11.13 -3.72 21.66
N TRP A 201 -12.40 -3.30 21.76
CA TRP A 201 -13.51 -3.87 20.99
C TRP A 201 -13.78 -3.06 19.72
N GLY A 202 -13.80 -1.72 19.81
CA GLY A 202 -14.11 -0.84 18.69
C GLY A 202 -13.03 -0.79 17.59
N THR A 203 -11.78 -1.17 17.89
CA THR A 203 -10.66 -1.11 16.93
C THR A 203 -10.61 -2.28 15.95
N VAL A 204 -11.40 -3.34 16.14
CA VAL A 204 -11.37 -4.54 15.27
C VAL A 204 -11.66 -4.17 13.81
N ASP A 205 -12.76 -3.44 13.58
CA ASP A 205 -13.14 -2.96 12.24
C ASP A 205 -12.05 -2.07 11.64
N LEU A 206 -11.51 -1.15 12.45
CA LEU A 206 -10.47 -0.22 12.02
C LEU A 206 -9.20 -0.95 11.56
N MET A 207 -8.84 -2.05 12.22
CA MET A 207 -7.66 -2.83 11.86
C MET A 207 -7.83 -3.59 10.55
N ILE A 208 -9.02 -4.13 10.27
CA ILE A 208 -9.31 -4.82 9.00
C ILE A 208 -9.09 -3.84 7.84
N TRP A 209 -9.62 -2.63 7.94
CA TRP A 209 -9.45 -1.59 6.92
C TRP A 209 -8.00 -1.10 6.81
N THR A 210 -7.30 -0.94 7.94
CA THR A 210 -5.88 -0.58 7.96
C THR A 210 -5.01 -1.64 7.27
N GLY A 211 -5.25 -2.92 7.54
CA GLY A 211 -4.54 -4.02 6.87
C GLY A 211 -4.78 -4.04 5.35
N LEU A 212 -6.03 -3.84 4.93
CA LEU A 212 -6.39 -3.77 3.52
C LEU A 212 -5.72 -2.59 2.80
N GLU A 213 -5.65 -1.42 3.45
CA GLU A 213 -5.03 -0.21 2.91
C GLU A 213 -3.53 -0.42 2.64
N VAL A 214 -2.80 -0.91 3.65
CA VAL A 214 -1.36 -1.19 3.54
C VAL A 214 -1.08 -2.24 2.46
N TYR A 215 -1.92 -3.28 2.41
CA TYR A 215 -1.82 -4.33 1.40
C TYR A 215 -2.03 -3.77 -0.02
N CYS A 216 -3.04 -2.93 -0.21
CA CYS A 216 -3.34 -2.33 -1.50
C CYS A 216 -2.20 -1.41 -1.97
N HIS A 217 -1.69 -0.55 -1.09
CA HIS A 217 -0.56 0.33 -1.40
C HIS A 217 0.70 -0.48 -1.74
N SER A 218 1.02 -1.53 -1.00
CA SER A 218 2.26 -2.28 -1.20
C SER A 218 2.22 -3.20 -2.43
N ASN A 219 1.11 -3.90 -2.67
CA ASN A 219 1.01 -4.89 -3.73
C ASN A 219 0.64 -4.30 -5.10
N GLY A 220 -0.11 -3.18 -5.15
CA GLY A 220 -0.37 -2.49 -6.42
C GLY A 220 0.91 -2.03 -7.13
N LEU A 221 1.98 -1.78 -6.37
CA LEU A 221 3.31 -1.43 -6.87
C LEU A 221 4.11 -2.64 -7.37
N TRP A 222 4.01 -3.79 -6.71
CA TRP A 222 4.70 -5.01 -7.15
C TRP A 222 4.14 -5.56 -8.45
N THR A 223 2.80 -5.54 -8.60
CA THR A 223 2.14 -5.92 -9.86
C THR A 223 2.38 -4.88 -10.96
N GLY A 224 2.45 -3.58 -10.65
CA GLY A 224 2.78 -2.54 -11.63
C GLY A 224 4.24 -2.56 -12.11
N SER A 225 5.21 -2.80 -11.21
CA SER A 225 6.65 -2.79 -11.55
C SER A 225 7.12 -4.10 -12.20
N ARG A 226 6.53 -5.25 -11.84
CA ARG A 226 6.95 -6.59 -12.32
C ARG A 226 5.87 -7.40 -13.05
N GLY A 227 4.66 -6.88 -13.18
CA GLY A 227 3.44 -7.62 -13.58
C GLY A 227 3.51 -8.49 -14.84
N PRO A 228 4.35 -8.19 -15.85
CA PRO A 228 4.61 -9.19 -16.88
C PRO A 228 6.09 -9.42 -17.20
N ALA A 229 7.03 -8.80 -16.47
CA ALA A 229 8.46 -9.12 -16.66
C ALA A 229 8.80 -10.55 -16.19
N ILE A 230 8.00 -11.10 -15.26
CA ILE A 230 8.10 -12.48 -14.81
C ILE A 230 7.32 -13.44 -15.74
N GLN A 231 6.29 -12.97 -16.46
CA GLN A 231 5.52 -13.82 -17.39
C GLN A 231 6.14 -13.94 -18.79
N LEU A 232 7.01 -13.02 -19.21
CA LEU A 232 7.72 -13.12 -20.50
C LEU A 232 9.02 -13.93 -20.44
N ASN A 233 9.43 -14.39 -19.26
CA ASN A 233 10.61 -15.26 -19.12
C ASN A 233 10.30 -16.58 -18.41
N THR A 234 9.01 -16.89 -18.20
CA THR A 234 8.59 -18.26 -17.92
C THR A 234 8.70 -19.08 -19.21
N PRO A 235 9.36 -20.25 -19.19
CA PRO A 235 9.56 -21.09 -20.39
C PRO A 235 8.25 -21.51 -21.09
N ALA A 236 7.09 -21.32 -20.46
CA ALA A 236 5.78 -21.62 -21.03
C ALA A 236 5.37 -20.72 -22.22
N SER A 237 5.87 -19.48 -22.33
CA SER A 237 5.53 -18.61 -23.47
C SER A 237 6.30 -18.98 -24.75
N HIS A 238 7.53 -19.47 -24.62
CA HIS A 238 8.28 -20.03 -25.74
C HIS A 238 7.64 -21.33 -26.25
N SER A 239 7.14 -22.18 -25.34
CA SER A 239 6.40 -23.39 -25.74
C SER A 239 5.08 -23.06 -26.45
N ALA A 240 4.41 -21.96 -26.10
CA ALA A 240 3.16 -21.58 -26.76
C ALA A 240 3.37 -21.10 -28.21
N GLU A 241 4.45 -20.35 -28.50
CA GLU A 241 4.81 -19.99 -29.88
C GLU A 241 5.28 -21.21 -30.69
N GLU A 242 6.02 -22.15 -30.08
CA GLU A 242 6.45 -23.39 -30.74
C GLU A 242 5.25 -24.31 -31.05
N ILE A 243 4.28 -24.42 -30.15
CA ILE A 243 3.04 -25.19 -30.35
C ILE A 243 2.10 -24.49 -31.37
N LEU A 244 2.10 -23.15 -31.45
CA LEU A 244 1.34 -22.42 -32.47
C LEU A 244 1.97 -22.56 -33.86
N GLY A 245 3.31 -22.49 -33.98
CA GLY A 245 4.01 -22.71 -35.25
C GLY A 245 3.94 -24.15 -35.78
N VAL A 246 3.86 -25.15 -34.90
CA VAL A 246 3.64 -26.56 -35.30
C VAL A 246 2.21 -26.78 -35.83
N ARG A 247 1.22 -26.06 -35.29
CA ARG A 247 -0.19 -26.17 -35.71
C ARG A 247 -0.43 -25.61 -37.11
N ASP A 248 0.26 -24.53 -37.45
CA ASP A 248 0.20 -23.96 -38.81
C ASP A 248 0.87 -24.87 -39.85
N LEU A 249 1.90 -25.64 -39.44
CA LEU A 249 2.53 -26.66 -40.30
C LEU A 249 1.67 -27.93 -40.47
N GLU A 250 0.86 -28.30 -39.48
CA GLU A 250 -0.11 -29.41 -39.62
C GLU A 250 -1.30 -29.02 -40.50
N LEU A 251 -1.79 -27.78 -40.42
CA LEU A 251 -2.87 -27.28 -41.29
C LEU A 251 -2.40 -27.17 -42.75
N ALA A 252 -1.16 -26.73 -43.00
CA ALA A 252 -0.58 -26.70 -44.34
C ALA A 252 -0.35 -28.11 -44.94
N LYS A 253 -0.19 -29.14 -44.10
CA LYS A 253 -0.13 -30.54 -44.58
C LYS A 253 -1.51 -31.11 -44.91
N TYR A 254 -2.58 -30.67 -44.24
CA TYR A 254 -3.94 -31.14 -44.51
C TYR A 254 -4.49 -30.54 -45.82
N ASP A 255 -4.28 -29.24 -46.07
CA ASP A 255 -4.69 -28.58 -47.32
C ASP A 255 -3.99 -29.18 -48.56
N ASN A 256 -2.74 -29.66 -48.42
CA ASN A 256 -2.02 -30.29 -49.52
C ASN A 256 -2.44 -31.75 -49.77
N ALA A 257 -3.05 -32.43 -48.80
CA ALA A 257 -3.52 -33.80 -48.95
C ALA A 257 -4.86 -33.88 -49.71
N ASP A 258 -5.73 -32.88 -49.56
CA ASP A 258 -7.00 -32.80 -50.29
C ASP A 258 -6.83 -32.37 -51.75
N SER A 259 -5.75 -31.64 -52.09
CA SER A 259 -5.40 -31.26 -53.48
C SER A 259 -4.95 -32.44 -54.35
N ILE A 260 -4.58 -33.59 -53.78
CA ILE A 260 -4.05 -34.74 -54.53
C ILE A 260 -5.15 -35.79 -54.81
N ARG A 261 -6.38 -35.55 -54.32
CA ARG A 261 -7.52 -36.50 -54.45
C ARG A 261 -8.66 -36.05 -55.35
N SER A 262 -8.48 -34.95 -56.11
CA SER A 262 -9.35 -34.50 -57.21
C SER A 262 -8.62 -34.58 -58.54
#